data_AF-A0A2E9V807-F1
#
_entry.id   AF-A0A2E9V807-F1
#
_cell.length_a   1.000
_cell.length_b   1.000
_cell.length_c   1.000
_cell.angle_alpha   90.00
_cell.angle_beta   90.00
_cell.angle_gamma   90.00
#
_symmetry.space_group_name_H-M   'P 1'
#
loop_
_entity.id
_entity.type
_entity.pdbx_description
1 polymer ?
#
loop_
_entity_poly.entity_id
_entity_poly.type
_entity_poly.pdbx_seq_one_letter_code
_entity_poly.pdbx_strand_id
1 'polypeptide(L)'
;MIDLASLVLGSFQDSIESAFGASFGWLIGHMIVLFSILLLIWIVQNRNHIASKSGWGYHNLMDLSVIAFITLAQYFVYVNLLNFPSTASWGLAIFWTMTLRWHILVLE
;
A
#
# COMPACT_ATOMS: atom_id res chain seq x y z
N MET A 1 22.26 -8.19 -16.25
CA MET A 1 22.48 -8.15 -14.79
C MET A 1 21.33 -8.91 -14.15
N ILE A 2 21.47 -9.44 -12.92
CA ILE A 2 20.32 -10.04 -12.22
C ILE A 2 19.28 -8.94 -12.03
N ASP A 3 18.01 -9.21 -12.32
CA ASP A 3 16.96 -8.19 -12.28
C ASP A 3 15.82 -8.59 -11.34
N LEU A 4 16.14 -8.60 -10.04
CA LEU A 4 15.14 -8.81 -8.99
C LEU A 4 14.28 -7.56 -8.78
N ALA A 5 14.83 -6.38 -9.09
CA ALA A 5 14.12 -5.12 -8.97
C ALA A 5 12.91 -5.07 -9.90
N SER A 6 13.03 -5.43 -11.17
CA SER A 6 11.88 -5.46 -12.08
C SER A 6 10.82 -6.49 -11.68
N LEU A 7 11.22 -7.62 -11.08
CA LEU A 7 10.27 -8.61 -10.57
C LEU A 7 9.42 -8.07 -9.40
N VAL A 8 10.04 -7.30 -8.49
CA VAL A 8 9.39 -6.82 -7.27
C VAL A 8 8.70 -5.47 -7.49
N LEU A 9 9.33 -4.57 -8.25
CA LEU A 9 8.90 -3.18 -8.45
C LEU A 9 8.10 -2.99 -9.75
N GLY A 10 8.16 -3.94 -10.69
CA GLY A 10 7.46 -3.86 -11.97
C GLY A 10 7.78 -2.56 -12.73
N SER A 11 6.76 -1.88 -13.25
CA SER A 11 6.92 -0.64 -14.03
C SER A 11 7.53 0.54 -13.24
N PHE A 12 7.60 0.44 -11.92
CA PHE A 12 8.34 1.43 -11.13
C PHE A 12 9.84 1.31 -11.37
N GLN A 13 10.37 0.11 -11.60
CA GLN A 13 11.77 -0.08 -11.98
C GLN A 13 12.07 0.59 -13.34
N ASP A 14 11.19 0.43 -14.33
CA ASP A 14 11.32 1.08 -15.63
C ASP A 14 11.42 2.62 -15.48
N SER A 15 10.63 3.18 -14.56
CA SER A 15 10.63 4.62 -14.28
C SER A 15 11.95 5.08 -13.64
N ILE A 16 12.53 4.26 -12.76
CA ILE A 16 13.83 4.52 -12.13
C ILE A 16 14.95 4.48 -13.18
N GLU A 17 14.97 3.45 -14.03
CA GLU A 17 15.97 3.31 -15.10
C GLU A 17 15.86 4.43 -16.13
N SER A 18 14.63 4.85 -16.47
CA SER A 18 14.42 6.00 -17.35
C SER A 18 14.94 7.31 -16.76
N ALA A 19 14.89 7.48 -15.43
CA ALA A 19 15.29 8.73 -14.78
C ALA A 19 16.80 8.80 -14.50
N PHE A 20 17.42 7.68 -14.11
CA PHE A 20 18.81 7.64 -13.64
C PHE A 20 19.77 6.89 -14.59
N GLY A 21 19.24 6.33 -15.68
CA GLY A 21 19.98 5.49 -16.63
C GLY A 21 20.16 4.05 -16.15
N ALA A 22 20.55 3.16 -17.05
CA ALA A 22 20.59 1.71 -16.81
C ALA A 22 21.42 1.31 -15.57
N SER A 23 22.65 1.83 -15.44
CA SER A 23 23.55 1.41 -14.35
C SER A 23 23.11 1.91 -12.97
N PHE A 24 22.78 3.19 -12.85
CA PHE A 24 22.34 3.77 -11.57
C PHE A 24 20.92 3.36 -11.23
N GLY A 25 20.02 3.27 -12.22
CA GLY A 25 18.65 2.82 -12.01
C GLY A 25 18.57 1.36 -11.56
N TRP A 26 19.41 0.49 -12.14
CA TRP A 26 19.57 -0.89 -11.67
C TRP A 26 20.02 -0.93 -10.20
N LEU A 27 21.04 -0.15 -9.82
CA LEU A 27 21.55 -0.10 -8.45
C LEU A 27 20.49 0.39 -7.47
N ILE A 28 19.81 1.50 -7.79
CA ILE A 28 18.76 2.09 -6.94
C ILE A 28 17.62 1.10 -6.74
N GLY A 29 17.12 0.47 -7.80
CA GLY A 29 16.07 -0.53 -7.72
C GLY A 29 16.39 -1.68 -6.77
N HIS A 30 17.59 -2.24 -6.90
CA HIS A 30 18.04 -3.33 -6.04
C HIS A 30 18.26 -2.90 -4.58
N MET A 31 18.72 -1.68 -4.35
CA MET A 31 18.82 -1.13 -2.98
C MET A 31 17.43 -0.98 -2.34
N ILE A 32 16.42 -0.51 -3.08
CA ILE A 32 15.04 -0.41 -2.59
C ILE A 32 14.52 -1.80 -2.17
N VAL A 33 14.71 -2.82 -3.02
CA VAL A 33 14.30 -4.19 -2.70
C VAL A 33 15.05 -4.72 -1.46
N LEU A 34 16.37 -4.53 -1.39
CA LEU A 34 17.17 -4.95 -0.26
C LEU A 34 16.71 -4.29 1.05
N PHE A 35 16.55 -2.96 1.06
CA PHE A 35 16.06 -2.23 2.24
C PHE A 35 14.66 -2.68 2.64
N SER A 36 13.76 -2.93 1.68
CA SER A 36 12.41 -3.43 1.95
C SER A 36 12.46 -4.78 2.67
N ILE A 37 13.31 -5.71 2.21
CA ILE A 37 13.50 -7.02 2.84
C ILE A 37 14.06 -6.86 4.26
N LEU A 38 15.09 -6.03 4.44
CA LEU A 38 15.68 -5.77 5.76
C LEU A 38 14.66 -5.16 6.73
N LEU A 39 13.81 -4.24 6.26
CA LEU A 39 12.72 -3.68 7.06
C LEU A 39 11.68 -4.73 7.45
N LEU A 40 11.28 -5.61 6.52
CA LEU A 40 10.35 -6.70 6.83
C LEU A 40 10.93 -7.64 7.88
N ILE A 41 12.20 -8.02 7.75
CA ILE A 41 12.90 -8.85 8.74
C ILE A 41 12.90 -8.15 10.10
N TRP A 42 13.25 -6.87 10.14
CA TRP A 42 13.25 -6.08 11.36
C TRP A 42 11.87 -6.01 12.01
N ILE A 43 10.81 -5.76 11.23
CA ILE A 43 9.42 -5.77 11.71
C ILE A 43 9.06 -7.12 12.33
N VAL A 44 9.38 -8.23 11.66
CA VAL A 44 9.06 -9.58 12.15
C VAL A 44 9.82 -9.93 13.43
N GLN A 45 11.10 -9.55 13.50
CA GLN A 45 11.94 -9.75 14.68
C GLN A 45 11.45 -8.91 15.87
N ASN A 46 11.02 -7.67 15.61
CA ASN A 46 10.58 -6.73 16.65
C ASN A 46 9.05 -6.71 16.85
N ARG A 47 8.30 -7.64 16.25
CA ARG A 47 6.83 -7.63 16.21
C ARG A 47 6.16 -7.46 17.58
N ASN A 48 6.68 -8.14 18.61
CA ASN A 48 6.11 -8.08 19.97
C ASN A 48 6.36 -6.71 20.60
N HIS A 49 7.52 -6.11 20.33
CA HIS A 49 7.85 -4.77 20.80
C HIS A 49 6.98 -3.74 20.09
N ILE A 50 6.83 -3.84 18.77
CA ILE A 50 5.96 -2.97 17.97
C ILE A 50 4.51 -3.08 18.47
N ALA A 51 3.97 -4.29 18.61
CA ALA A 51 2.59 -4.50 19.07
C ALA A 51 2.34 -3.96 20.49
N SER A 52 3.32 -4.06 21.39
CA SER A 52 3.17 -3.55 22.76
C SER A 52 3.39 -2.04 22.91
N LYS A 53 4.02 -1.38 21.93
CA LYS A 53 4.38 0.05 21.99
C LYS A 53 3.69 0.92 20.95
N SER A 54 3.08 0.36 19.90
CA SER A 54 2.40 1.10 18.85
C SER A 54 1.12 1.79 19.31
N GLY A 55 0.52 1.31 20.41
CA GLY A 55 -0.83 1.71 20.83
C GLY A 55 -1.93 1.15 19.92
N TRP A 56 -1.59 0.30 18.95
CA TRP A 56 -2.54 -0.32 18.01
C TRP A 56 -2.86 -1.74 18.47
N GLY A 57 -4.11 -1.95 18.88
CA GLY A 57 -4.63 -3.27 19.23
C GLY A 57 -5.20 -4.03 18.03
N TYR A 58 -5.67 -5.25 18.28
CA TYR A 58 -6.37 -6.07 17.30
C TYR A 58 -7.57 -5.34 16.67
N HIS A 59 -8.33 -4.59 17.48
CA HIS A 59 -9.48 -3.82 17.01
C HIS A 59 -9.08 -2.75 15.98
N ASN A 60 -7.98 -2.02 16.20
CA ASN A 60 -7.47 -1.02 15.25
C ASN A 60 -7.04 -1.67 13.92
N LEU A 61 -6.41 -2.84 13.99
CA LEU A 61 -6.01 -3.58 12.80
C LEU A 61 -7.23 -4.11 12.03
N MET A 62 -8.26 -4.56 12.73
CA MET A 62 -9.50 -4.99 12.13
C MET A 62 -10.22 -3.83 11.43
N ASP A 63 -10.35 -2.68 12.11
CA ASP A 63 -10.93 -1.46 11.54
C ASP A 63 -10.19 -1.04 10.27
N LEU A 64 -8.85 -0.97 10.32
CA LEU A 64 -8.03 -0.67 9.15
C LEU A 64 -8.23 -1.68 8.00
N SER A 65 -8.35 -2.96 8.33
CA SER A 65 -8.57 -4.02 7.33
C SER A 65 -9.93 -3.87 6.65
N VAL A 66 -10.98 -3.53 7.40
CA VAL A 66 -12.32 -3.28 6.87
C VAL A 66 -12.31 -2.03 5.98
N ILE A 67 -11.69 -0.93 6.42
CA ILE A 67 -11.53 0.29 5.62
C ILE A 67 -10.82 -0.03 4.30
N ALA A 68 -9.70 -0.75 4.35
CA ALA A 68 -8.94 -1.11 3.16
C ALA A 68 -9.77 -1.97 2.21
N PHE A 69 -10.47 -2.99 2.73
CA PHE A 69 -11.30 -3.88 1.94
C PHE A 69 -12.46 -3.13 1.25
N ILE A 70 -13.21 -2.30 1.98
CA ILE A 70 -14.32 -1.53 1.42
C ILE A 70 -13.80 -0.52 0.39
N THR A 71 -12.70 0.16 0.67
CA THR A 71 -12.10 1.12 -0.28
C THR A 71 -11.71 0.41 -1.58
N LEU A 72 -11.04 -0.74 -1.50
CA LEU A 72 -10.65 -1.50 -2.70
C LEU A 72 -11.86 -2.04 -3.47
N ALA A 73 -12.88 -2.53 -2.76
CA ALA A 73 -14.11 -2.98 -3.39
C ALA A 73 -14.82 -1.84 -4.14
N GLN A 74 -14.96 -0.66 -3.51
CA GLN A 74 -15.53 0.53 -4.15
C GLN A 74 -14.70 0.98 -5.36
N TYR A 75 -13.38 1.05 -5.22
CA TYR A 75 -12.48 1.38 -6.34
C TYR A 75 -12.68 0.43 -7.52
N PHE A 76 -12.74 -0.88 -7.26
CA PHE A 76 -12.92 -1.89 -8.30
C PHE A 76 -14.25 -1.71 -9.03
N VAL A 77 -15.35 -1.42 -8.31
CA VAL A 77 -16.66 -1.15 -8.91
C VAL A 77 -16.62 0.14 -9.75
N TYR A 78 -16.04 1.23 -9.24
CA TYR A 78 -15.99 2.50 -9.96
C TYR A 78 -15.19 2.40 -11.27
N VAL A 79 -14.04 1.73 -11.25
CA VAL A 79 -13.21 1.60 -12.46
C VAL A 79 -13.80 0.59 -13.44
N ASN A 80 -14.16 -0.61 -12.99
CA ASN A 80 -14.48 -1.72 -13.91
C ASN A 80 -15.95 -1.79 -14.29
N LEU A 81 -16.85 -1.33 -13.42
CA LEU A 81 -18.29 -1.42 -13.67
C LEU A 81 -18.86 -0.08 -14.13
N LEU A 82 -18.39 1.04 -13.56
CA LEU A 82 -18.89 2.38 -13.87
C LEU A 82 -17.99 3.16 -14.84
N ASN A 83 -16.83 2.62 -15.21
CA ASN A 83 -15.87 3.24 -16.15
C ASN A 83 -15.41 4.65 -15.73
N PHE A 84 -15.29 4.89 -14.42
CA PHE A 84 -14.77 6.17 -13.93
C PHE A 84 -13.25 6.23 -14.10
N PRO A 85 -12.67 7.44 -14.28
CA PRO A 85 -11.22 7.61 -14.26
C PRO A 85 -10.60 7.06 -12.97
N SER A 86 -9.45 6.37 -13.07
CA SER A 86 -8.81 5.71 -11.91
C SER A 86 -8.53 6.68 -10.76
N THR A 87 -7.98 7.87 -11.05
CA THR A 87 -7.68 8.88 -10.04
C THR A 87 -8.93 9.37 -9.31
N ALA A 88 -10.03 9.61 -10.04
CA ALA A 88 -11.30 10.01 -9.45
C ALA A 88 -11.92 8.89 -8.61
N SER A 89 -11.79 7.64 -9.07
CA SER A 89 -12.28 6.44 -8.38
C SER A 89 -11.62 6.24 -7.02
N TRP A 90 -10.31 6.48 -6.91
CA TRP A 90 -9.61 6.48 -5.62
C TRP A 90 -10.17 7.51 -4.65
N GLY A 91 -10.35 8.75 -5.12
CA GLY A 91 -10.90 9.84 -4.29
C GLY A 91 -12.30 9.52 -3.78
N LEU A 92 -13.18 9.04 -4.66
CA LEU A 92 -14.54 8.65 -4.29
C LEU A 92 -14.56 7.46 -3.31
N ALA A 93 -13.75 6.43 -3.55
CA ALA A 93 -13.71 5.25 -2.70
C ALA A 93 -13.23 5.58 -1.27
N ILE A 94 -12.16 6.37 -1.15
CA ILE A 94 -11.65 6.80 0.15
C ILE A 94 -12.67 7.68 0.87
N PHE A 95 -13.24 8.67 0.17
CA PHE A 95 -14.23 9.57 0.75
C PHE A 95 -15.44 8.81 1.28
N TRP A 96 -16.08 7.98 0.46
CA TRP A 96 -17.29 7.25 0.85
C TRP A 96 -17.02 6.21 1.93
N THR A 97 -15.87 5.52 1.90
CA THR A 97 -15.50 4.59 2.98
C THR A 97 -15.35 5.30 4.32
N MET A 98 -14.68 6.46 4.35
CA MET A 98 -14.52 7.24 5.58
C MET A 98 -15.84 7.86 6.05
N THR A 99 -16.70 8.30 5.13
CA THR A 99 -18.05 8.74 5.46
C THR A 99 -18.87 7.61 6.08
N LEU A 100 -18.84 6.40 5.51
CA LEU A 100 -19.51 5.21 6.07
C LEU A 100 -19.00 4.89 7.48
N ARG A 101 -17.68 4.89 7.66
CA ARG A 101 -17.06 4.68 8.99
C ARG A 101 -17.54 5.72 9.99
N TRP A 102 -17.58 7.00 9.61
CA TRP A 102 -18.08 8.07 10.47
C TRP A 102 -19.54 7.85 10.88
N HIS A 103 -20.42 7.45 9.94
CA HIS A 103 -21.81 7.16 10.27
C HIS A 103 -21.94 5.99 11.27
N ILE A 104 -21.15 4.93 11.13
CA ILE A 104 -21.17 3.80 12.07
C ILE A 104 -20.76 4.27 13.46
N LEU A 105 -19.65 5.00 13.57
CA LEU A 105 -19.13 5.48 14.86
C LEU A 105 -20.03 6.49 15.57
N VAL A 106 -20.87 7.22 14.84
CA VAL A 106 -21.85 8.15 15.43
C VAL A 106 -23.09 7.43 15.94
N LEU A 107 -23.41 6.25 15.39
CA LEU A 107 -24.58 5.45 15.76
C LEU A 107 -24.33 4.46 16.89
N GLU A 108 -23.06 4.20 17.24
CA GLU A 108 -22.63 3.46 18.44
C GLU A 108 -22.58 4.35 19.69
#